data_AF-A0A2D0KVA1-F1
#
_entry.id   AF-A0A2D0KVA1-F1
#
_cell.length_a   1.000
_cell.length_b   1.000
_cell.length_c   1.000
_cell.angle_alpha   90.00
_cell.angle_beta   90.00
_cell.angle_gamma   90.00
#
_symmetry.space_group_name_H-M   'P 1'
#
loop_
_entity.id
_entity.type
_entity.pdbx_description
1 polymer ?
#
loop_
_entity_poly.entity_id
_entity_poly.type
_entity_poly.pdbx_seq_one_letter_code
_entity_poly.pdbx_strand_id
1 'polypeptide(L)'
;MKLNSQYFTLIALVIVSGLFWFYYSEYQDKAEEYRRLKRQYDSQIIAINKQQERLEQLAKLDEIYIEKLANAKTEIDTLRADVAAGRRKLRIKATCPVREATPSVSVGDATTIELPRETGQAVLDIREGIINDRAKLRYLQDYVRAQCK
;
A
#
# COMPACT_ATOMS: atom_id res chain seq x y z
N MET A 1 -11.31 -61.79 63.60
CA MET A 1 -10.15 -61.31 62.82
C MET A 1 -9.81 -59.90 63.28
N LYS A 2 -8.68 -59.70 63.98
CA LYS A 2 -8.20 -58.35 64.35
C LYS A 2 -7.52 -57.74 63.12
N LEU A 3 -8.25 -56.91 62.38
CA LEU A 3 -7.64 -56.04 61.38
C LEU A 3 -6.80 -55.01 62.17
N ASN A 4 -5.48 -55.15 62.12
CA ASN A 4 -4.55 -54.28 62.85
C ASN A 4 -4.71 -52.82 62.37
N SER A 5 -4.76 -51.87 63.31
CA SER A 5 -4.88 -50.41 63.08
C SER A 5 -3.92 -49.87 61.99
N GLN A 6 -2.74 -50.48 61.86
CA GLN A 6 -1.76 -50.17 60.82
C GLN A 6 -2.25 -50.42 59.38
N TYR A 7 -3.16 -51.37 59.15
CA TYR A 7 -3.75 -51.57 57.82
C TYR A 7 -4.70 -50.44 57.45
N PHE A 8 -5.44 -49.88 58.42
CA PHE A 8 -6.37 -48.79 58.18
C PHE A 8 -5.65 -47.49 57.81
N THR A 9 -4.52 -47.19 58.48
CA THR A 9 -3.71 -46.00 58.17
C THR A 9 -3.06 -46.08 56.78
N LEU A 10 -2.61 -47.27 56.37
CA LEU A 10 -2.07 -47.48 55.02
C LEU A 10 -3.13 -47.30 53.93
N ILE A 11 -4.35 -47.82 54.13
CA ILE A 11 -5.46 -47.64 53.20
C ILE A 11 -5.83 -46.15 53.08
N ALA A 12 -5.90 -45.43 54.20
CA ALA A 12 -6.19 -44.00 54.20
C ALA A 12 -5.12 -43.19 53.44
N LEU A 13 -3.83 -43.52 53.61
CA LEU A 13 -2.74 -42.88 52.87
C LEU A 13 -2.83 -43.11 51.36
N VAL A 14 -3.16 -44.33 50.93
CA VAL A 14 -3.34 -44.66 49.50
C VAL A 14 -4.49 -43.85 48.91
N ILE A 15 -5.61 -43.73 49.62
CA ILE A 15 -6.77 -42.94 49.18
C ILE A 15 -6.40 -41.46 49.05
N VAL A 16 -5.74 -40.88 50.05
CA VAL A 16 -5.32 -39.47 50.02
C VAL A 16 -4.33 -39.20 48.89
N SER A 17 -3.36 -40.09 48.67
CA SER A 17 -2.42 -39.98 47.56
C SER A 17 -3.10 -40.09 46.20
N GLY A 18 -4.10 -40.97 46.06
CA GLY A 18 -4.88 -41.13 44.83
C GLY A 18 -5.72 -39.89 44.51
N LEU A 19 -6.40 -39.33 45.52
CA LEU A 19 -7.17 -38.09 45.38
C LEU A 19 -6.27 -36.89 45.05
N PHE A 20 -5.11 -36.79 45.70
CA PHE A 20 -4.14 -35.74 45.41
C PHE A 20 -3.61 -35.84 43.98
N TRP A 21 -3.26 -37.05 43.52
CA TRP A 21 -2.84 -37.28 42.14
C TRP A 21 -3.94 -36.93 41.14
N PHE A 22 -5.18 -37.39 41.37
CA PHE A 22 -6.33 -37.10 40.51
C PHE A 22 -6.57 -35.58 40.38
N TYR A 23 -6.62 -34.88 41.51
CA TYR A 23 -6.76 -33.42 41.54
C TYR A 23 -5.60 -32.74 40.82
N TYR A 24 -4.35 -33.10 41.13
CA TYR A 24 -3.18 -32.51 40.49
C TYR A 24 -3.16 -32.74 38.97
N SER A 25 -3.60 -33.92 38.51
CA SER A 25 -3.70 -34.24 37.08
C SER A 25 -4.73 -33.39 36.36
N GLU A 26 -5.91 -33.16 36.95
CA GLU A 26 -6.94 -32.29 36.38
C GLU A 26 -6.47 -30.83 36.31
N TYR A 27 -5.73 -30.36 37.32
CA TYR A 27 -5.11 -29.02 37.31
C TYR A 27 -4.05 -28.86 36.23
N GLN A 28 -3.24 -29.90 35.99
CA GLN A 28 -2.25 -29.88 34.90
C GLN A 28 -2.93 -29.79 33.54
N ASP A 29 -3.97 -30.60 33.31
CA ASP A 29 -4.74 -30.57 32.06
C ASP A 29 -5.36 -29.18 31.82
N LYS A 30 -5.95 -28.57 32.85
CA LYS A 30 -6.48 -27.20 32.76
C LYS A 30 -5.39 -26.18 32.47
N ALA A 31 -4.24 -26.27 33.16
CA ALA A 31 -3.12 -25.38 32.93
C ALA A 31 -2.58 -25.50 31.49
N GLU A 32 -2.57 -26.71 30.92
CA GLU A 32 -2.24 -26.93 29.52
C GLU A 32 -3.26 -26.32 28.57
N GLU A 33 -4.56 -26.52 28.80
CA GLU A 33 -5.65 -25.92 28.01
C GLU A 33 -5.52 -24.39 27.99
N TYR A 34 -5.32 -23.76 29.15
CA TYR A 34 -5.09 -22.32 29.25
C TYR A 34 -3.84 -21.88 28.47
N ARG A 35 -2.73 -22.61 28.58
CA ARG A 35 -1.50 -22.30 27.81
C ARG A 35 -1.70 -22.46 26.31
N ARG A 36 -2.49 -23.45 25.86
CA ARG A 36 -2.82 -23.64 24.45
C ARG A 36 -3.70 -22.50 23.95
N LEU A 37 -4.76 -22.16 24.68
CA LEU A 37 -5.65 -21.04 24.34
C LEU A 37 -4.88 -19.72 24.32
N LYS A 38 -4.01 -19.48 25.31
CA LYS A 38 -3.16 -18.29 25.38
C LYS A 38 -2.22 -18.18 24.17
N ARG A 39 -1.56 -19.28 23.78
CA ARG A 39 -0.73 -19.33 22.57
C ARG A 39 -1.54 -19.04 21.30
N GLN A 40 -2.74 -19.61 21.18
CA GLN A 40 -3.62 -19.32 20.04
C GLN A 40 -4.04 -17.85 20.01
N TYR A 41 -4.43 -17.29 21.15
CA TYR A 41 -4.79 -15.88 21.26
C TYR A 41 -3.60 -14.97 20.90
N ASP A 42 -2.43 -15.21 21.48
CA ASP A 42 -1.23 -14.40 21.20
C ASP A 42 -0.83 -14.52 19.72
N SER A 43 -0.95 -15.71 19.11
CA SER A 43 -0.71 -15.89 17.67
C SER A 43 -1.68 -15.09 16.79
N GLN A 44 -2.95 -15.01 17.18
CA GLN A 44 -3.96 -14.21 16.48
C GLN A 44 -3.66 -12.71 16.61
N ILE A 45 -3.29 -12.25 17.81
CA ILE A 45 -2.90 -10.85 18.03
C ILE A 45 -1.68 -10.47 17.19
N ILE A 46 -0.66 -11.32 17.12
CA ILE A 46 0.51 -11.09 16.26
C ILE A 46 0.09 -10.99 14.79
N ALA A 47 -0.81 -11.86 14.32
CA ALA A 47 -1.30 -11.82 12.94
C ALA A 47 -2.09 -10.54 12.64
N ILE A 48 -2.96 -10.10 13.56
CA ILE A 48 -3.74 -8.86 13.45
C ILE A 48 -2.81 -7.65 13.43
N ASN A 49 -1.86 -7.56 14.35
CA ASN A 49 -0.90 -6.45 14.40
C ASN A 49 -0.10 -6.35 13.09
N LYS A 50 0.35 -7.50 12.56
CA LYS A 50 1.04 -7.55 11.27
C LYS A 50 0.14 -7.11 10.10
N GLN A 51 -1.16 -7.39 10.15
CA GLN A 51 -2.11 -6.87 9.15
C GLN A 51 -2.29 -5.36 9.30
N GLN A 52 -2.40 -4.86 10.52
CA GLN A 52 -2.59 -3.44 10.82
C GLN A 52 -1.39 -2.61 10.36
N GLU A 53 -0.16 -3.07 10.60
CA GLU A 53 1.06 -2.41 10.10
C GLU A 53 1.06 -2.32 8.56
N ARG A 54 0.64 -3.39 7.86
CA ARG A 54 0.53 -3.38 6.40
C ARG A 54 -0.52 -2.39 5.90
N LEU A 55 -1.67 -2.31 6.57
CA LEU A 55 -2.70 -1.33 6.24
C LEU A 55 -2.22 0.12 6.45
N GLU A 56 -1.47 0.39 7.52
CA GLU A 56 -0.90 1.71 7.77
C GLU A 56 0.13 2.10 6.70
N GLN A 57 0.99 1.16 6.29
CA GLN A 57 1.94 1.39 5.20
C GLN A 57 1.23 1.67 3.87
N LEU A 58 0.13 0.96 3.59
CA LEU A 58 -0.69 1.19 2.40
C LEU A 58 -1.38 2.55 2.43
N ALA A 59 -1.95 2.93 3.57
CA ALA A 59 -2.58 4.23 3.74
C ALA A 59 -1.60 5.38 3.48
N LYS A 60 -0.35 5.27 3.98
CA LYS A 60 0.71 6.25 3.70
C LYS A 60 1.08 6.30 2.22
N LEU A 61 1.14 5.14 1.56
CA LEU A 61 1.42 5.09 0.12
C LEU A 61 0.29 5.75 -0.68
N ASP A 62 -0.96 5.46 -0.33
CA ASP A 62 -2.15 6.06 -0.95
C ASP A 62 -2.16 7.58 -0.78
N GLU A 63 -1.90 8.09 0.43
CA GLU A 63 -1.84 9.52 0.73
C GLU A 63 -0.82 10.24 -0.19
N ILE A 64 0.40 9.71 -0.28
CA ILE A 64 1.46 10.28 -1.13
C ILE A 64 1.02 10.35 -2.60
N TYR A 65 0.38 9.31 -3.13
CA TYR A 65 0.02 9.26 -4.54
C TYR A 65 -1.25 10.06 -4.85
N ILE A 66 -2.20 10.13 -3.92
CA ILE A 66 -3.37 11.01 -4.01
C ILE A 66 -2.93 12.48 -4.06
N GLU A 67 -2.02 12.90 -3.16
CA GLU A 67 -1.51 14.27 -3.13
C GLU A 67 -0.78 14.63 -4.44
N LYS A 68 0.12 13.75 -4.91
CA LYS A 68 0.85 13.95 -6.17
C LYS A 68 -0.10 14.07 -7.36
N LEU A 69 -1.13 13.23 -7.42
CA LEU A 69 -2.14 13.27 -8.48
C LEU A 69 -2.98 14.54 -8.42
N ALA A 70 -3.41 14.94 -7.23
CA ALA A 70 -4.17 16.17 -7.03
C ALA A 70 -3.37 17.40 -7.48
N ASN A 71 -2.11 17.51 -7.07
CA ASN A 71 -1.24 18.61 -7.47
C ASN A 71 -0.97 18.63 -9.00
N ALA A 72 -0.75 17.48 -9.62
CA ALA A 72 -0.57 17.42 -11.06
C ALA A 72 -1.86 17.80 -11.82
N LYS A 73 -3.03 17.41 -11.28
CA LYS A 73 -4.33 17.77 -11.85
C LYS A 73 -4.58 19.27 -11.77
N THR A 74 -4.31 19.89 -10.63
CA THR A 74 -4.45 21.36 -10.49
C THR A 74 -3.50 22.10 -11.43
N GLU A 75 -2.25 21.65 -11.60
CA GLU A 75 -1.33 22.23 -12.59
C GLU A 75 -1.92 22.13 -14.01
N ILE A 76 -2.44 20.98 -14.42
CA ILE A 76 -3.04 20.81 -15.76
C ILE A 76 -4.28 21.69 -15.93
N ASP A 77 -5.16 21.75 -14.94
CA ASP A 77 -6.38 22.56 -15.00
C ASP A 77 -6.06 24.06 -15.09
N THR A 78 -5.04 24.54 -14.36
CA THR A 78 -4.56 25.93 -14.51
C THR A 78 -4.01 26.20 -15.90
N LEU A 79 -3.22 25.28 -16.47
CA LEU A 79 -2.71 25.38 -17.83
C LEU A 79 -3.85 25.37 -18.85
N ARG A 80 -4.86 24.52 -18.66
CA ARG A 80 -6.05 24.42 -19.52
C ARG A 80 -6.83 25.74 -19.52
N ALA A 81 -7.01 26.36 -18.34
CA ALA A 81 -7.66 27.66 -18.21
C ALA A 81 -6.84 28.79 -18.87
N ASP A 82 -5.52 28.80 -18.71
CA ASP A 82 -4.65 29.79 -19.32
C ASP A 82 -4.61 29.70 -20.85
N VAL A 83 -4.60 28.48 -21.40
CA VAL A 83 -4.65 28.24 -22.85
C VAL A 83 -6.03 28.62 -23.41
N ALA A 84 -7.11 28.27 -22.72
CA ALA A 84 -8.48 28.63 -23.12
C ALA A 84 -8.68 30.16 -23.14
N ALA A 85 -8.15 30.86 -22.14
CA ALA A 85 -8.19 32.31 -22.04
C ALA A 85 -7.17 33.02 -22.97
N GLY A 86 -6.32 32.28 -23.68
CA GLY A 86 -5.27 32.85 -24.55
C GLY A 86 -4.11 33.52 -23.79
N ARG A 87 -4.05 33.38 -22.46
CA ARG A 87 -2.94 33.90 -21.62
C ARG A 87 -1.65 33.14 -21.84
N ARG A 88 -1.75 31.85 -22.21
CA ARG A 88 -0.62 31.00 -22.62
C ARG A 88 -0.90 30.37 -23.97
N LYS A 89 0.17 30.13 -24.72
CA LYS A 89 0.12 29.45 -26.03
C LYS A 89 1.04 28.23 -26.01
N LEU A 90 0.57 27.12 -26.57
CA LEU A 90 1.38 25.93 -26.75
C LEU A 90 2.15 26.05 -28.07
N ARG A 91 3.45 25.73 -28.02
CA ARG A 91 4.37 25.80 -29.15
C ARG A 91 5.12 24.48 -29.24
N ILE A 92 5.26 23.96 -30.46
CA ILE A 92 6.11 22.79 -30.70
C ILE A 92 7.52 23.30 -31.02
N LYS A 93 8.50 22.85 -30.25
CA LYS A 93 9.90 23.02 -30.61
C LYS A 93 10.23 22.00 -31.71
N ALA A 94 10.16 22.44 -32.96
CA ALA A 94 10.52 21.65 -34.13
C ALA A 94 11.66 22.32 -34.90
N THR A 95 12.56 21.51 -35.45
CA THR A 95 13.54 21.92 -36.46
C THR A 95 13.11 21.32 -37.78
N CYS A 96 12.66 22.15 -38.72
CA CYS A 96 12.28 21.69 -40.05
C CYS A 96 13.53 21.70 -40.95
N PRO A 97 13.99 20.57 -41.49
CA PRO A 97 15.07 20.57 -42.46
C PRO A 97 14.60 21.23 -43.75
N VAL A 98 15.20 22.35 -44.11
CA VAL A 98 15.00 22.98 -45.42
C VAL A 98 15.79 22.16 -46.44
N ARG A 99 15.10 21.55 -47.41
CA ARG A 99 15.77 21.02 -48.61
C ARG A 99 16.36 22.19 -49.38
N GLU A 100 17.64 22.11 -49.75
CA GLU A 100 18.32 23.10 -50.60
C GLU A 100 17.51 23.30 -51.89
N ALA A 101 16.72 24.36 -51.93
CA ALA A 101 16.15 24.92 -53.14
C ALA A 101 16.80 26.29 -53.35
N THR A 102 17.31 26.46 -54.57
CA THR A 102 17.92 27.64 -55.22
C THR A 102 17.73 28.99 -54.50
N PRO A 103 18.77 29.84 -54.41
CA PRO A 103 18.71 31.07 -53.62
C PRO A 103 17.69 32.05 -54.20
N SER A 104 16.50 32.07 -53.60
CA SER A 104 15.48 33.10 -53.80
C SER A 104 15.48 34.02 -52.58
N VAL A 105 15.46 35.31 -52.88
CA VAL A 105 15.54 36.48 -52.01
C VAL A 105 14.66 36.37 -50.74
N SER A 106 15.25 36.72 -49.59
CA SER A 106 14.61 36.97 -48.29
C SER A 106 13.87 35.78 -47.65
N VAL A 107 14.63 34.90 -46.99
CA VAL A 107 14.06 33.91 -46.05
C VAL A 107 13.87 34.60 -44.68
N GLY A 108 12.63 34.95 -44.36
CA GLY A 108 12.25 35.39 -43.02
C GLY A 108 12.50 34.29 -42.00
N ASP A 109 12.86 34.67 -40.77
CA ASP A 109 13.12 33.78 -39.64
C ASP A 109 12.07 32.66 -39.55
N ALA A 110 12.53 31.42 -39.31
CA ALA A 110 11.67 30.25 -39.19
C ALA A 110 10.58 30.51 -38.15
N THR A 111 9.36 30.75 -38.63
CA THR A 111 8.25 31.20 -37.80
C THR A 111 7.87 30.06 -36.86
N THR A 112 7.88 30.34 -35.56
CA THR A 112 7.50 29.34 -34.55
C THR A 112 6.05 28.91 -34.78
N ILE A 113 5.83 27.61 -34.96
CA ILE A 113 4.48 27.06 -35.15
C ILE A 113 3.72 27.11 -33.82
N GLU A 114 2.72 27.97 -33.74
CA GLU A 114 1.76 28.02 -32.63
C GLU A 114 0.63 27.01 -32.88
N LEU A 115 0.28 26.23 -31.85
CA LEU A 115 -0.81 25.26 -31.98
C LEU A 115 -2.16 25.98 -31.91
N PRO A 116 -3.13 25.61 -32.75
CA PRO A 116 -4.52 26.02 -32.60
C PRO A 116 -5.04 25.69 -31.20
N ARG A 117 -6.01 26.47 -30.70
CA ARG A 117 -6.56 26.31 -29.35
C ARG A 117 -7.13 24.90 -29.13
N GLU A 118 -7.84 24.34 -30.12
CA GLU A 118 -8.37 22.97 -30.04
C GLU A 118 -7.24 21.93 -29.91
N THR A 119 -6.17 22.05 -30.70
CA THR A 119 -5.03 21.12 -30.64
C THR A 119 -4.28 21.29 -29.32
N GLY A 120 -4.18 22.52 -28.80
CA GLY A 120 -3.57 22.80 -27.51
C GLY A 120 -4.28 22.11 -26.34
N GLN A 121 -5.61 22.07 -26.34
CA GLN A 121 -6.38 21.34 -25.33
C GLN A 121 -6.14 19.84 -25.42
N ALA A 122 -6.14 19.25 -26.63
CA ALA A 122 -5.85 17.84 -26.82
C ALA A 122 -4.46 17.42 -26.31
N VAL A 123 -3.44 18.29 -26.45
CA VAL A 123 -2.10 18.03 -25.87
C VAL A 123 -2.15 17.98 -24.33
N LEU A 124 -2.94 18.84 -23.70
CA LEU A 124 -3.10 18.83 -22.23
C LEU A 124 -3.87 17.59 -21.76
N ASP A 125 -4.86 17.12 -22.52
CA ASP A 125 -5.60 15.89 -22.23
C ASP A 125 -4.66 14.66 -22.31
N ILE A 126 -3.82 14.60 -23.34
CA ILE A 126 -2.78 13.55 -23.47
C ILE A 126 -1.81 13.62 -22.29
N ARG A 127 -1.38 14.83 -21.88
CA ARG A 127 -0.50 15.01 -20.72
C ARG A 127 -1.15 14.52 -19.43
N GLU A 128 -2.44 14.80 -19.22
CA GLU A 128 -3.23 14.30 -18.09
C GLU A 128 -3.26 12.77 -18.06
N GLY A 129 -3.55 12.14 -19.21
CA GLY A 129 -3.54 10.69 -19.35
C GLY A 129 -2.19 10.06 -18.99
N ILE A 130 -1.09 10.59 -19.56
CA ILE A 130 0.28 10.10 -19.28
C ILE A 130 0.64 10.23 -17.81
N ILE A 131 0.28 11.34 -17.16
CA ILE A 131 0.56 11.55 -15.73
C ILE A 131 -0.20 10.53 -14.89
N ASN A 132 -1.48 10.32 -15.18
CA ASN A 132 -2.31 9.35 -14.47
C ASN A 132 -1.76 7.92 -14.61
N ASP A 133 -1.42 7.51 -15.82
CA ASP A 133 -0.89 6.17 -16.07
C ASP A 133 0.49 5.96 -15.43
N ARG A 134 1.37 6.97 -15.48
CA ARG A 134 2.66 6.93 -14.76
C ARG A 134 2.47 6.87 -13.26
N ALA A 135 1.49 7.58 -12.70
CA ALA A 135 1.20 7.53 -11.27
C ALA A 135 0.73 6.14 -10.86
N LYS A 136 -0.19 5.52 -11.61
CA LYS A 136 -0.65 4.15 -11.38
C LYS A 136 0.51 3.14 -11.46
N LEU A 137 1.35 3.24 -12.49
CA LEU A 137 2.50 2.34 -12.64
C LEU A 137 3.49 2.48 -11.49
N ARG A 138 3.82 3.71 -11.07
CA ARG A 138 4.73 3.93 -9.94
C ARG A 138 4.12 3.47 -8.62
N TYR A 139 2.84 3.74 -8.39
CA TYR A 139 2.11 3.23 -7.24
C TYR A 139 2.18 1.71 -7.16
N LEU A 140 1.89 1.00 -8.25
CA LEU A 140 1.98 -0.46 -8.31
C LEU A 140 3.40 -0.98 -8.08
N GLN A 141 4.41 -0.31 -8.64
CA GLN A 141 5.81 -0.67 -8.39
C GLN A 141 6.19 -0.51 -6.91
N ASP A 142 5.79 0.58 -6.27
CA ASP A 142 6.07 0.82 -4.86
C ASP A 142 5.26 -0.11 -3.95
N TYR A 143 4.01 -0.39 -4.30
CA TYR A 143 3.18 -1.41 -3.64
C TYR A 143 3.88 -2.77 -3.65
N VAL A 144 4.34 -3.24 -4.81
CA VAL A 144 5.04 -4.53 -4.92
C VAL A 144 6.33 -4.53 -4.10
N ARG A 145 7.10 -3.44 -4.12
CA ARG A 145 8.34 -3.33 -3.31
C ARG A 145 8.08 -3.34 -1.81
N ALA A 146 6.94 -2.81 -1.37
CA ALA A 146 6.58 -2.70 0.04
C ALA A 146 5.86 -3.96 0.56
N GLN A 147 4.97 -4.58 -0.23
CA GLN A 147 4.05 -5.62 0.23
C GLN A 147 4.35 -7.03 -0.27
N CYS A 148 5.11 -7.19 -1.37
CA CYS A 148 5.35 -8.49 -2.01
C CYS A 148 6.78 -9.04 -1.78
N LYS A 149 7.49 -8.54 -0.77
CA LYS A 149 8.78 -9.11 -0.33
C LYS A 149 8.59 -10.19 0.73
#